data_AF-A0A1T4QWQ1-F1
#
_entry.id   AF-A0A1T4QWQ1-F1
#
_cell.length_a   1.000
_cell.length_b   1.000
_cell.length_c   1.000
_cell.angle_alpha   90.00
_cell.angle_beta   90.00
_cell.angle_gamma   90.00
#
_symmetry.space_group_name_H-M   'P 1'
#
loop_
_entity.id
_entity.type
_entity.pdbx_description
1 polymer ?
#
loop_
_entity_poly.entity_id
_entity_poly.type
_entity_poly.pdbx_seq_one_letter_code
_entity_poly.pdbx_strand_id
1 'polypeptide(L)'
;MKVDNERRRGVSYLKRVADVNAIYQQWARSGLSNREIWRRYIYPVYGISERAMYKMLKIDVKVRRDNNDSPRPLLLFDFDDDGK
;
A
#
# COMPACT_ATOMS: atom_id res chain seq x y z
N MET A 1 13.73 -26.34 2.47
CA MET A 1 13.80 -24.86 2.33
C MET A 1 12.85 -24.27 3.35
N LYS A 2 13.36 -23.66 4.44
CA LYS A 2 12.49 -22.95 5.40
C LYS A 2 12.02 -21.69 4.71
N VAL A 3 10.76 -21.67 4.28
CA VAL A 3 10.15 -20.42 3.82
C VAL A 3 10.00 -19.54 5.05
N ASP A 4 10.84 -18.51 5.17
CA ASP A 4 10.75 -17.48 6.21
C ASP A 4 9.48 -16.67 5.98
N ASN A 5 8.32 -17.26 6.28
CA ASN A 5 7.01 -16.64 6.18
C ASN A 5 6.90 -15.43 7.12
N GLU A 6 7.82 -15.29 8.07
CA GLU A 6 7.98 -14.11 8.93
C GLU A 6 8.41 -12.87 8.16
N ARG A 7 9.25 -13.01 7.13
CA ARG A 7 9.72 -11.88 6.30
C ARG A 7 8.63 -11.33 5.38
N ARG A 8 7.56 -12.09 5.12
CA ARG A 8 6.44 -11.71 4.25
C ARG A 8 5.23 -11.17 5.01
N ARG A 9 5.17 -11.35 6.34
CA ARG A 9 4.05 -10.87 7.16
C ARG A 9 4.09 -9.35 7.23
N GLY A 10 3.06 -8.69 6.68
CA GLY A 10 2.86 -7.25 6.78
C GLY A 10 3.36 -6.41 5.60
N VAL A 11 3.95 -7.01 4.56
CA VAL A 11 4.42 -6.27 3.37
C VAL A 11 3.27 -5.56 2.64
N SER A 12 2.09 -6.19 2.58
CA SER A 12 0.89 -5.59 1.99
C SER A 12 0.39 -4.37 2.76
N TYR A 13 0.45 -4.41 4.10
CA TYR A 13 0.07 -3.27 4.95
C TYR A 13 1.08 -2.13 4.79
N LEU A 14 2.38 -2.41 4.81
CA LEU A 14 3.42 -1.40 4.64
C LEU A 14 3.34 -0.74 3.25
N LYS A 15 3.08 -1.53 2.20
CA LYS A 15 2.83 -1.00 0.85
C LYS A 15 1.62 -0.06 0.84
N ARG A 16 0.51 -0.48 1.45
CA ARG A 16 -0.71 0.36 1.57
C ARG A 16 -0.43 1.67 2.32
N VAL A 17 0.37 1.63 3.39
CA VAL A 17 0.76 2.85 4.13
C VAL A 17 1.63 3.76 3.27
N ALA A 18 2.58 3.20 2.51
CA ALA A 18 3.43 3.98 1.60
C ALA A 18 2.61 4.65 0.48
N ASP A 19 1.65 3.94 -0.10
CA ASP A 19 0.77 4.47 -1.15
C ASP A 19 -0.12 5.60 -0.60
N VAL A 20 -0.70 5.42 0.59
CA VAL A 20 -1.49 6.47 1.26
C VAL A 20 -0.65 7.70 1.57
N ASN A 21 0.59 7.52 2.02
CA ASN A 21 1.50 8.63 2.29
C ASN A 21 1.90 9.38 1.01
N ALA A 22 2.14 8.65 -0.10
CA ALA A 22 2.44 9.27 -1.39
C ALA A 22 1.28 10.13 -1.91
N ILE A 23 0.05 9.60 -1.85
CA ILE A 23 -1.17 10.35 -2.20
C ILE A 23 -1.29 11.58 -1.30
N TYR A 24 -1.12 11.42 0.01
CA TYR A 24 -1.18 12.53 0.95
C TYR A 24 -0.16 13.63 0.64
N GLN A 25 1.10 13.28 0.39
CA GLN A 25 2.16 14.25 0.06
C GLN A 25 1.88 15.00 -1.25
N GLN A 26 1.34 14.33 -2.26
CA GLN A 26 0.96 14.95 -3.53
C GLN A 26 -0.10 16.04 -3.32
N TRP A 27 -1.14 15.76 -2.52
CA TRP A 27 -2.26 16.68 -2.30
C TRP A 27 -2.01 17.71 -1.18
N ALA A 28 -1.15 17.41 -0.22
CA ALA A 28 -0.71 18.37 0.79
C ALA A 28 -0.01 19.58 0.14
N ARG A 29 0.73 19.36 -0.95
CA ARG A 29 1.36 20.43 -1.75
C ARG A 29 0.34 21.31 -2.48
N SER A 30 -0.87 20.80 -2.73
CA SER A 30 -1.96 21.54 -3.37
C SER A 30 -2.74 22.42 -2.40
N GLY A 31 -2.44 22.40 -1.10
CA GLY A 31 -3.12 23.24 -0.10
C GLY A 31 -4.52 22.75 0.31
N LEU A 32 -4.87 21.50 0.00
CA LEU A 32 -6.15 20.91 0.39
C LEU A 32 -6.17 20.56 1.89
N SER A 33 -7.34 20.66 2.51
CA SER A 33 -7.51 20.24 3.90
C SER A 33 -7.38 18.71 4.04
N ASN A 34 -6.80 18.23 5.13
CA ASN A 34 -6.58 16.79 5.37
C ASN A 34 -7.87 15.96 5.24
N ARG A 35 -9.00 16.51 5.69
CA ARG A 35 -10.32 15.90 5.59
C ARG A 35 -10.80 15.79 4.14
N GLU A 36 -10.48 16.77 3.32
CA GLU A 36 -10.84 16.77 1.90
C GLU A 36 -9.98 15.80 1.09
N ILE A 37 -8.67 15.74 1.39
CA ILE A 37 -7.76 14.75 0.82
C ILE A 37 -8.26 13.33 1.14
N TRP A 38 -8.64 13.10 2.40
CA TRP A 38 -9.19 11.82 2.84
C TRP A 38 -10.45 11.45 2.05
N ARG A 39 -11.43 12.36 1.99
CA ARG A 39 -12.73 12.10 1.36
C ARG A 39 -12.63 11.90 -0.16
N ARG A 40 -11.79 12.68 -0.85
CA ARG A 40 -11.69 12.66 -2.32
C ARG A 40 -10.77 11.57 -2.86
N TYR A 41 -9.67 11.27 -2.18
CA TYR A 41 -8.61 10.43 -2.75
C TYR A 41 -8.38 9.12 -1.99
N ILE A 42 -8.54 9.12 -0.66
CA ILE A 42 -8.18 7.95 0.16
C ILE A 42 -9.40 7.05 0.43
N TYR A 43 -10.55 7.64 0.74
CA TYR A 43 -11.78 6.91 1.01
C TYR A 43 -12.27 6.05 -0.16
N PRO A 44 -12.38 6.56 -1.41
CA PRO A 44 -12.89 5.74 -2.52
C PRO A 44 -11.94 4.59 -2.91
N VAL A 45 -10.65 4.69 -2.61
CA VAL A 45 -9.66 3.68 -2.98
C VAL A 45 -9.48 2.62 -1.89
N TYR A 46 -9.46 3.04 -0.62
CA TYR A 46 -9.07 2.17 0.50
C TYR A 46 -10.19 1.87 1.49
N GLY A 47 -11.31 2.62 1.47
CA GLY A 47 -12.42 2.42 2.40
C GLY A 47 -12.04 2.59 3.88
N ILE A 48 -10.97 3.34 4.17
CA ILE A 48 -10.46 3.51 5.53
C ILE A 48 -11.07 4.72 6.23
N SER A 49 -11.20 4.65 7.55
CA SER A 49 -11.63 5.78 8.37
C SER A 49 -10.53 6.87 8.46
N GLU A 50 -10.93 8.10 8.74
CA GLU A 50 -10.02 9.22 8.95
C GLU A 50 -8.98 8.92 10.04
N ARG A 51 -9.42 8.30 11.15
CA ARG A 51 -8.53 7.89 12.24
C ARG A 51 -7.48 6.87 11.79
N ALA A 52 -7.84 5.97 10.87
CA ALA A 52 -6.91 5.01 10.30
C ALA A 52 -5.89 5.71 9.39
N MET A 53 -6.31 6.70 8.59
CA MET A 53 -5.40 7.53 7.79
C MET A 53 -4.35 8.22 8.68
N TYR A 54 -4.76 8.89 9.77
CA TYR A 54 -3.81 9.52 10.69
C TYR A 54 -2.86 8.53 11.35
N LYS A 55 -3.35 7.34 11.69
CA LYS A 55 -2.50 6.27 12.23
C LYS A 55 -1.45 5.83 11.20
N MET A 56 -1.84 5.69 9.93
CA MET A 56 -0.92 5.35 8.84
C MET A 56 0.10 6.47 8.56
N LEU A 57 -0.32 7.73 8.58
CA LEU A 57 0.56 8.89 8.43
C LEU A 57 1.60 9.01 9.55
N LYS A 58 1.26 8.59 10.77
CA LYS A 58 2.17 8.57 11.92
C LYS A 58 3.22 7.44 11.83
N ILE A 59 2.97 6.40 11.03
CA ILE A 59 3.93 5.32 10.84
C ILE A 59 4.98 5.81 9.85
N ASP A 60 6.19 6.08 10.35
CA ASP A 60 7.35 6.29 9.52
C ASP A 60 7.70 4.99 8.80
N VAL A 61 7.17 4.81 7.59
CA VAL A 61 7.58 3.74 6.70
C VAL A 61 8.96 4.09 6.17
N LYS A 62 10.00 3.82 6.96
CA LYS A 62 11.33 3.56 6.41
C LYS A 62 11.20 2.29 5.60
N VAL A 63 10.82 2.43 4.33
CA VAL A 63 10.88 1.35 3.35
C VAL A 63 12.33 0.86 3.43
N ARG A 64 12.55 -0.30 4.06
CA ARG A 64 13.83 -0.99 3.92
C ARG A 64 13.91 -1.30 2.44
N ARG A 65 14.73 -0.55 1.69
CA ARG A 65 14.93 -0.70 0.25
C ARG A 65 15.71 -1.97 -0.10
N ASP A 66 15.65 -2.98 0.76
CA ASP A 66 16.45 -4.19 0.67
C ASP A 66 15.52 -5.38 0.43
N ASN A 67 14.73 -5.35 -0.64
CA ASN A 67 14.09 -6.55 -1.18
C ASN A 67 13.96 -6.41 -2.71
N ASN A 68 15.12 -6.46 -3.40
CA ASN A 68 15.18 -6.75 -4.85
C ASN A 68 14.71 -8.19 -5.17
N ASP A 69 14.37 -8.97 -4.15
CA ASP A 69 13.98 -10.37 -4.23
C ASP A 69 12.46 -10.55 -4.10
N SER A 70 11.69 -9.69 -4.78
CA SER A 70 10.23 -9.87 -4.85
C SER A 70 9.94 -11.16 -5.62
N PRO A 71 9.43 -12.23 -4.99
CA PRO A 71 8.90 -13.34 -5.75
C PRO A 71 7.66 -12.78 -6.44
N ARG A 72 7.63 -12.95 -7.77
CA ARG A 72 6.51 -12.64 -8.66
C ARG A 72 5.18 -12.89 -7.93
N PRO A 73 4.20 -11.97 -7.99
CA PRO A 73 2.88 -12.26 -7.47
C PRO A 73 2.38 -13.51 -8.21
N LEU A 74 2.30 -14.64 -7.50
CA LEU A 74 1.60 -15.82 -7.97
C LEU A 74 0.12 -15.44 -7.98
N LEU A 75 -0.32 -14.86 -9.10
CA LEU A 75 -1.71 -14.90 -9.48
C LEU A 75 -2.07 -16.38 -9.52
N LEU A 76 -2.91 -16.82 -8.59
CA LEU A 76 -3.43 -18.19 -8.48
C LEU A 76 -4.47 -18.51 -9.58
N PHE A 77 -4.55 -17.65 -10.60
CA PHE A 77 -5.35 -17.83 -11.79
C PHE A 77 -4.38 -17.76 -12.97
N ASP A 78 -3.73 -18.89 -13.28
CA ASP A 78 -3.37 -19.15 -14.67
C ASP A 78 -4.71 -19.35 -15.40
N PHE A 79 -5.17 -18.31 -16.08
CA PHE A 79 -6.10 -18.51 -17.19
C PHE A 79 -5.23 -19.13 -18.28
N ASP A 80 -5.18 -20.46 -18.35
CA ASP A 80 -4.78 -21.14 -19.58
C ASP A 80 -5.76 -20.68 -20.66
N ASP A 81 -5.34 -19.66 -21.41
CA ASP A 81 -5.95 -19.19 -22.66
C ASP A 81 -5.45 -20.13 -23.76
N ASP A 82 -6.39 -20.91 -24.29
CA ASP A 82 -6.23 -21.94 -25.31
C ASP A 82 -5.45 -21.47 -26.55
N GLY A 83 -4.54 -22.32 -27.04
CA GLY A 83 -3.79 -22.06 -28.25
C GLY A 83 -3.24 -23.30 -28.94
N LYS A 84 -4.07 -24.32 -29.17
CA LYS A 84 -3.81 -25.29 -30.24
C LYS A 84 -5.08 -25.86 -30.88
#